data_AF-A0A4Q4D0G5-F1
#
_entry.id   AF-A0A4Q4D0G5-F1
#
_cell.length_a   1.000
_cell.length_b   1.000
_cell.length_c   1.000
_cell.angle_alpha   90.00
_cell.angle_beta   90.00
_cell.angle_gamma   90.00
#
_symmetry.space_group_name_H-M   'P 1'
#
loop_
_entity.id
_entity.type
_entity.pdbx_description
1 polymer ?
#
loop_
_entity_poly.entity_id
_entity_poly.type
_entity_poly.pdbx_seq_one_letter_code
_entity_poly.pdbx_strand_id
1 'polypeptide(L)'
;MKVSIASEVDNGRRKVRFSSSAVDYDEGMVGKAITLTVGGEPIAVFSISEAKGTSGNTTHFQSVEVDISTLLTLTEMRVDAIDAYGRPLEPDVPVRFEGDVFRALALDTPDEFHKLIQLHHSRFTSPVLLELGAWAAVLRFPDDFVVRNAALVVMAHRILERPFAQLQPADFARAQTIVQMALEDIVLGEDLIREGGDTPDWRYIRWTISLATVAGYLALLNNRYTDAATLFAVNVRQVPNVHFAKVSALNLVLGCFTHGLLMSAFGMRDAARDSFSTGLEAVKPVVQAQNLFENVWVIGDLMNVMVAARQCFIALVRLNLRSFDPSQPIIDPGQQIDTALLKGPLRAILNAGWAPLLADHLTACGGR
;
A
#
# COMPACT_ATOMS: atom_id res chain seq x y z
N MET A 1 -7.43 -1.00 -42.09
CA MET A 1 -7.35 -1.81 -40.86
C MET A 1 -7.30 -0.92 -39.63
N LYS A 2 -8.13 -1.21 -38.62
CA LYS A 2 -8.08 -0.63 -37.27
C LYS A 2 -8.10 -1.76 -36.26
N VAL A 3 -7.32 -1.64 -35.18
CA VAL A 3 -7.23 -2.66 -34.13
C VAL A 3 -7.78 -2.10 -32.83
N SER A 4 -8.65 -2.87 -32.17
CA SER A 4 -9.13 -2.57 -30.82
C SER A 4 -8.66 -3.66 -29.87
N ILE A 5 -7.99 -3.28 -28.78
CA ILE A 5 -7.57 -4.19 -27.72
C ILE A 5 -8.34 -3.81 -26.46
N ALA A 6 -9.13 -4.74 -25.95
CA ALA A 6 -9.94 -4.57 -24.74
C ALA A 6 -9.33 -5.33 -23.56
N SER A 7 -9.58 -4.85 -22.34
CA SER A 7 -9.12 -5.45 -21.10
C SER A 7 -10.25 -5.62 -20.08
N GLU A 8 -10.24 -6.76 -19.37
CA GLU A 8 -11.17 -7.11 -18.30
C GLU A 8 -10.39 -7.70 -17.12
N VAL A 9 -10.77 -7.37 -15.88
CA VAL A 9 -10.11 -7.85 -14.66
C VAL A 9 -10.95 -8.90 -13.94
N ASP A 10 -10.36 -10.06 -13.70
CA ASP A 10 -10.88 -11.06 -12.76
C ASP A 10 -10.22 -10.85 -11.39
N ASN A 11 -10.95 -10.19 -10.48
CA ASN A 11 -10.48 -9.94 -9.12
C ASN A 11 -10.25 -11.24 -8.32
N GLY A 12 -11.08 -12.27 -8.54
CA GLY A 12 -11.01 -13.52 -7.79
C GLY A 12 -9.78 -14.35 -8.16
N ARG A 13 -9.43 -14.34 -9.45
CA ARG A 13 -8.24 -15.03 -9.97
C ARG A 13 -6.99 -14.15 -10.04
N ARG A 14 -7.12 -12.84 -9.79
CA ARG A 14 -6.04 -11.83 -9.95
C ARG A 14 -5.40 -11.88 -11.34
N LYS A 15 -6.25 -11.99 -12.36
CA LYS A 15 -5.85 -12.05 -13.78
C LYS A 15 -6.45 -10.90 -14.56
N VAL A 16 -5.74 -10.48 -15.59
CA VAL A 16 -6.27 -9.61 -16.65
C VAL A 16 -6.52 -10.47 -17.87
N ARG A 17 -7.73 -10.42 -18.40
CA ARG A 17 -8.04 -10.94 -19.73
C ARG A 17 -7.94 -9.81 -20.73
N PHE A 18 -7.11 -10.02 -21.75
CA PHE A 18 -7.05 -9.15 -22.92
C PHE A 18 -7.74 -9.83 -24.10
N SER A 19 -8.52 -9.06 -24.84
CA SER A 19 -9.12 -9.49 -26.11
C SER A 19 -8.78 -8.47 -27.19
N SER A 20 -8.75 -8.90 -28.44
CA SER A 20 -8.47 -8.03 -29.57
C SER A 20 -9.50 -8.27 -30.67
N SER A 21 -9.79 -7.22 -31.44
CA SER A 21 -10.55 -7.26 -32.67
C SER A 21 -9.94 -6.34 -33.72
N ALA A 22 -10.12 -6.68 -34.99
CA ALA A 22 -9.69 -5.84 -36.11
C ALA A 22 -10.86 -5.64 -37.08
N VAL A 23 -10.94 -4.43 -37.64
CA VAL A 23 -11.93 -4.04 -38.67
C VAL A 23 -11.20 -3.59 -39.94
N ASP A 24 -11.81 -3.83 -41.11
CA ASP A 24 -11.31 -3.45 -42.44
C ASP A 24 -9.91 -4.04 -42.71
N TYR A 25 -9.85 -5.36 -42.57
CA TYR A 25 -8.65 -6.17 -42.64
C TYR A 25 -8.46 -6.79 -44.04
N ASP A 26 -7.21 -6.88 -44.50
CA ASP A 26 -6.83 -7.51 -45.77
C ASP A 26 -6.49 -9.01 -45.54
N GLU A 27 -7.01 -9.90 -46.38
CA GLU A 27 -6.73 -11.35 -46.35
C GLU A 27 -5.22 -11.67 -46.31
N GLY A 28 -4.36 -10.81 -46.89
CA GLY A 28 -2.91 -10.96 -46.88
C GLY A 28 -2.23 -10.85 -45.49
N MET A 29 -3.00 -10.55 -44.45
CA MET A 29 -2.49 -10.46 -43.08
C MET A 29 -2.75 -11.76 -42.29
N VAL A 30 -3.48 -12.75 -42.86
CA VAL A 30 -3.88 -13.98 -42.14
C VAL A 30 -2.62 -14.73 -41.70
N GLY A 31 -2.60 -15.22 -40.45
CA GLY A 31 -1.43 -15.84 -39.85
C GLY A 31 -0.39 -14.86 -39.26
N LYS A 32 -0.61 -13.54 -39.37
CA LYS A 32 0.16 -12.55 -38.60
C LYS A 32 -0.32 -12.50 -37.15
N ALA A 33 0.60 -12.15 -36.26
CA ALA A 33 0.32 -11.93 -34.84
C ALA A 33 0.48 -10.45 -34.49
N ILE A 34 -0.37 -9.99 -33.58
CA ILE A 34 -0.25 -8.69 -32.91
C ILE A 34 0.18 -8.98 -31.47
N THR A 35 1.27 -8.37 -31.04
CA THR A 35 1.76 -8.52 -29.67
C THR A 35 1.47 -7.25 -28.89
N LEU A 36 0.77 -7.38 -27.77
CA LEU A 36 0.66 -6.34 -26.75
C LEU A 36 1.91 -6.41 -25.87
N THR A 37 2.59 -5.28 -25.76
CA THR A 37 3.73 -5.12 -24.86
C THR A 37 3.42 -4.10 -23.76
N VAL A 38 4.00 -4.30 -22.59
CA VAL A 38 3.99 -3.32 -21.50
C VAL A 38 5.42 -3.12 -21.02
N GLY A 39 5.93 -1.89 -21.12
CA GLY A 39 7.34 -1.60 -20.82
C GLY A 39 8.31 -2.32 -21.75
N GLY A 40 7.90 -2.61 -22.99
CA GLY A 40 8.68 -3.39 -23.96
C GLY A 40 8.59 -4.91 -23.78
N GLU A 41 8.06 -5.40 -22.67
CA GLU A 41 7.89 -6.84 -22.42
C GLU A 41 6.61 -7.37 -23.08
N PRO A 42 6.65 -8.50 -23.81
CA PRO A 42 5.46 -9.07 -24.42
C PRO A 42 4.53 -9.67 -23.37
N ILE A 43 3.30 -9.16 -23.30
CA ILE A 43 2.30 -9.53 -22.31
C ILE A 43 1.18 -10.39 -22.90
N ALA A 44 0.80 -10.15 -24.16
CA ALA A 44 -0.18 -10.97 -24.85
C ALA A 44 0.12 -11.04 -26.35
N VAL A 45 -0.06 -12.21 -26.95
CA VAL A 45 0.08 -12.41 -28.40
C VAL A 45 -1.27 -12.82 -28.96
N PHE A 46 -1.81 -12.01 -29.85
CA PHE A 46 -3.07 -12.23 -30.55
C PHE A 46 -2.80 -12.71 -31.96
N SER A 47 -3.03 -14.00 -32.21
CA SER A 47 -2.90 -14.58 -33.55
C SER A 47 -4.18 -14.42 -34.35
N ILE A 48 -4.07 -14.03 -35.62
CA ILE A 48 -5.20 -13.96 -36.54
C ILE A 48 -5.47 -15.37 -37.08
N SER A 49 -6.48 -16.04 -36.54
CA SER A 49 -7.00 -17.28 -37.12
C SER A 49 -7.96 -16.97 -38.27
N GLU A 50 -8.01 -17.85 -39.28
CA GLU A 50 -9.00 -17.76 -40.35
C GLU A 50 -10.40 -17.65 -39.75
N ALA A 51 -11.11 -16.59 -40.10
CA ALA A 51 -12.42 -16.30 -39.55
C ALA A 51 -13.43 -17.38 -40.00
N LYS A 52 -13.89 -18.23 -39.08
CA LYS A 52 -15.11 -19.01 -39.30
C LYS A 52 -16.32 -18.07 -39.17
N GLY A 53 -16.77 -17.55 -40.31
CA GLY A 53 -18.07 -16.89 -40.47
C GLY A 53 -18.12 -15.46 -39.94
N THR A 54 -17.74 -14.50 -40.79
CA THR A 54 -17.89 -13.07 -40.52
C THR A 54 -19.16 -12.52 -41.18
N SER A 55 -20.15 -12.16 -40.37
CA SER A 55 -21.12 -11.13 -40.76
C SER A 55 -20.52 -9.76 -40.40
N GLY A 56 -20.13 -8.99 -41.40
CA GLY A 56 -19.43 -7.70 -41.23
C GLY A 56 -17.90 -7.86 -41.13
N ASN A 57 -17.14 -6.87 -41.62
CA ASN A 57 -15.68 -6.87 -41.78
C ASN A 57 -14.87 -6.90 -40.45
N THR A 58 -15.34 -7.58 -39.41
CA THR A 58 -14.72 -7.61 -38.07
C THR A 58 -14.23 -9.01 -37.72
N THR A 59 -12.93 -9.16 -37.45
CA THR A 59 -12.33 -10.41 -36.97
C THR A 59 -11.98 -10.30 -35.49
N HIS A 60 -12.33 -11.32 -34.70
CA HIS A 60 -11.98 -11.42 -33.29
C HIS A 60 -10.79 -12.37 -33.09
N PHE A 61 -9.91 -12.00 -32.18
CA PHE A 61 -8.74 -12.80 -31.81
C PHE A 61 -9.04 -13.60 -30.53
N GLN A 62 -8.29 -14.68 -30.31
CA GLN A 62 -8.35 -15.42 -29.05
C GLN A 62 -7.95 -14.51 -27.88
N SER A 63 -8.69 -14.57 -26.78
CA SER A 63 -8.33 -13.84 -25.56
C SER A 63 -7.12 -14.47 -24.86
N VAL A 64 -6.31 -13.62 -24.24
CA VAL A 64 -5.12 -14.02 -23.48
C VAL A 64 -5.32 -13.59 -22.03
N GLU A 65 -5.06 -14.50 -21.10
CA GLU A 65 -5.09 -14.19 -19.66
C GLU A 65 -3.67 -14.05 -19.11
N VAL A 66 -3.44 -13.00 -18.34
CA VAL A 66 -2.15 -12.65 -17.75
C VAL A 66 -2.32 -12.49 -16.25
N ASP A 67 -1.42 -13.10 -15.48
CA ASP A 67 -1.36 -12.92 -14.04
C ASP A 67 -0.88 -11.51 -13.68
N ILE A 68 -1.57 -10.87 -12.72
CA ILE A 68 -1.21 -9.51 -12.27
C ILE A 68 0.21 -9.44 -11.71
N SER A 69 0.71 -10.53 -11.12
CA SER A 69 2.10 -10.60 -10.65
C SER A 69 3.10 -10.31 -11.77
N THR A 70 2.82 -10.73 -13.00
CA THR A 70 3.67 -10.46 -14.18
C THR A 70 3.70 -8.98 -14.53
N LEU A 71 2.53 -8.32 -14.52
CA LEU A 71 2.47 -6.87 -14.76
C LEU A 71 3.17 -6.10 -13.64
N LEU A 72 3.02 -6.54 -12.39
CA LEU A 72 3.65 -5.86 -11.27
C LEU A 72 5.18 -5.97 -11.30
N THR A 73 5.78 -6.96 -11.96
CA THR A 73 7.26 -7.06 -12.07
C THR A 73 7.88 -6.09 -13.07
N LEU A 74 7.07 -5.42 -13.90
CA LEU A 74 7.55 -4.50 -14.91
C LEU A 74 8.11 -3.22 -14.28
N THR A 75 9.14 -2.67 -14.91
CA THR A 75 9.80 -1.40 -14.53
C THR A 75 9.34 -0.21 -15.37
N GLU A 76 8.58 -0.46 -16.43
CA GLU A 76 7.91 0.55 -17.25
C GLU A 76 6.48 0.08 -17.56
N MET A 77 5.52 1.02 -17.61
CA MET A 77 4.09 0.74 -17.81
C MET A 77 3.54 1.34 -19.10
N ARG A 78 4.41 1.61 -20.08
CA ARG A 78 4.00 2.06 -21.41
C ARG A 78 3.38 0.90 -22.17
N VAL A 79 2.19 1.09 -22.71
CA VAL A 79 1.47 0.08 -23.46
C VAL A 79 1.66 0.33 -24.94
N ASP A 80 2.22 -0.65 -25.66
CA ASP A 80 2.39 -0.58 -27.10
C ASP A 80 1.85 -1.85 -27.77
N ALA A 81 1.42 -1.74 -29.03
CA ALA A 81 1.09 -2.88 -29.87
C ALA A 81 2.09 -2.98 -31.03
N ILE A 82 2.70 -4.15 -31.21
CA ILE A 82 3.72 -4.41 -32.23
C ILE A 82 3.28 -5.54 -33.17
N ASP A 83 3.80 -5.53 -34.39
CA ASP A 83 3.61 -6.60 -35.37
C ASP A 83 4.53 -7.82 -35.09
N ALA A 84 4.41 -8.86 -35.93
CA ALA A 84 5.23 -10.08 -35.83
C ALA A 84 6.74 -9.85 -36.03
N TYR A 85 7.15 -8.67 -36.51
CA TYR A 85 8.55 -8.27 -36.69
C TYR A 85 9.04 -7.33 -35.59
N GLY A 86 8.21 -7.07 -34.58
CA GLY A 86 8.52 -6.18 -33.47
C GLY A 86 8.41 -4.69 -33.80
N ARG A 87 7.76 -4.32 -34.92
CA ARG A 87 7.57 -2.92 -35.29
C ARG A 87 6.28 -2.38 -34.65
N PRO A 88 6.29 -1.16 -34.10
CA PRO A 88 5.07 -0.51 -33.63
C PRO A 88 4.00 -0.49 -34.73
N LEU A 89 2.76 -0.80 -34.36
CA LEU A 89 1.62 -0.70 -35.28
C LEU A 89 1.27 0.75 -35.58
N GLU A 90 1.38 1.64 -34.59
CA GLU A 90 1.22 3.08 -34.80
C GLU A 90 2.50 3.71 -35.37
N PRO A 91 2.38 4.69 -36.27
CA PRO A 91 1.14 5.39 -36.67
C PRO A 91 0.37 4.73 -37.84
N ASP A 92 0.93 3.69 -38.48
CA ASP A 92 0.42 3.14 -39.74
C ASP A 92 -0.93 2.41 -39.60
N VAL A 93 -1.17 1.81 -38.43
CA VAL A 93 -2.38 1.11 -38.06
C VAL A 93 -2.91 1.73 -36.76
N PRO A 94 -4.04 2.44 -36.79
CA PRO A 94 -4.64 2.99 -35.58
C PRO A 94 -4.99 1.88 -34.58
N VAL A 95 -4.50 2.03 -33.35
CA VAL A 95 -4.77 1.09 -32.25
C VAL A 95 -5.60 1.80 -31.18
N ARG A 96 -6.69 1.16 -30.75
CA ARG A 96 -7.50 1.65 -29.65
C ARG A 96 -7.41 0.71 -28.46
N PHE A 97 -6.95 1.23 -27.33
CA PHE A 97 -6.94 0.53 -26.05
C PHE A 97 -8.23 0.85 -25.27
N GLU A 98 -8.98 -0.18 -24.89
CA GLU A 98 -10.26 -0.05 -24.19
C GLU A 98 -10.26 -0.83 -22.86
N GLY A 99 -10.80 -0.22 -21.81
CA GLY A 99 -10.95 -0.85 -20.49
C GLY A 99 -10.06 -0.26 -19.41
N ASP A 100 -10.41 -0.56 -18.15
CA ASP A 100 -9.86 0.10 -16.99
C ASP A 100 -8.39 -0.25 -16.70
N VAL A 101 -7.89 -1.38 -17.22
CA VAL A 101 -6.47 -1.75 -17.07
C VAL A 101 -5.60 -0.74 -17.80
N PHE A 102 -5.92 -0.41 -19.05
CA PHE A 102 -5.17 0.59 -19.81
C PHE A 102 -5.25 1.96 -19.15
N ARG A 103 -6.41 2.33 -18.61
CA ARG A 103 -6.58 3.56 -17.84
C ARG A 103 -5.72 3.59 -16.58
N ALA A 104 -5.59 2.46 -15.88
CA ALA A 104 -4.74 2.36 -14.70
C ALA A 104 -3.24 2.41 -15.04
N LEU A 105 -2.83 1.86 -16.19
CA LEU A 105 -1.45 1.88 -16.67
C LEU A 105 -1.04 3.23 -17.27
N ALA A 106 -2.00 3.97 -17.82
CA ALA A 106 -1.79 5.23 -18.55
C ALA A 106 -2.22 6.48 -17.76
N LEU A 107 -1.93 6.56 -16.46
CA LEU A 107 -2.17 7.79 -15.68
C LEU A 107 -1.32 8.94 -16.23
N ASP A 108 -1.92 9.97 -16.80
CA ASP A 108 -1.17 11.03 -17.48
C ASP A 108 -0.67 12.11 -16.51
N THR A 109 -1.32 12.26 -15.35
CA THR A 109 -0.98 13.29 -14.36
C THR A 109 -1.12 12.83 -12.90
N PRO A 110 -0.42 13.47 -11.94
CA PRO A 110 -0.66 13.31 -10.50
C PRO A 110 -2.13 13.46 -10.07
N ASP A 111 -2.86 14.38 -10.70
CA ASP A 111 -4.28 14.62 -10.40
C ASP A 111 -5.16 13.41 -10.76
N GLU A 112 -4.82 12.70 -11.83
CA GLU A 112 -5.52 11.47 -12.20
C GLU A 112 -5.28 10.34 -11.22
N PHE A 113 -4.06 10.21 -10.67
CA PHE A 113 -3.79 9.29 -9.57
C PHE A 113 -4.73 9.58 -8.38
N HIS A 114 -4.86 10.85 -7.99
CA HIS A 114 -5.74 11.21 -6.88
C HIS A 114 -7.21 10.87 -7.19
N LYS A 115 -7.68 11.19 -8.39
CA LYS A 115 -9.07 10.92 -8.82
C LYS A 115 -9.38 9.43 -8.93
N LEU A 116 -8.50 8.63 -9.52
CA LEU A 116 -8.80 7.26 -9.92
C LEU A 116 -8.31 6.20 -8.94
N ILE A 117 -7.43 6.56 -8.01
CA ILE A 117 -6.83 5.59 -7.07
C ILE A 117 -7.10 5.97 -5.61
N GLN A 118 -7.03 7.26 -5.26
CA GLN A 118 -7.15 7.70 -3.86
C GLN A 118 -8.59 8.04 -3.43
N LEU A 119 -9.34 8.80 -4.23
CA LEU A 119 -10.65 9.32 -3.83
C LEU A 119 -11.73 8.24 -3.75
N HIS A 120 -12.31 8.03 -2.57
CA HIS A 120 -13.26 6.93 -2.30
C HIS A 120 -14.44 6.81 -3.27
N HIS A 121 -14.93 7.91 -3.85
CA HIS A 121 -16.11 7.93 -4.72
C HIS A 121 -15.81 7.76 -6.21
N SER A 122 -14.56 8.02 -6.63
CA SER A 122 -14.14 7.98 -8.04
C SER A 122 -13.04 6.97 -8.32
N ARG A 123 -12.49 6.34 -7.28
CA ARG A 123 -11.45 5.33 -7.41
C ARG A 123 -11.95 4.05 -8.07
N PHE A 124 -11.04 3.31 -8.70
CA PHE A 124 -11.33 1.96 -9.18
C PHE A 124 -11.90 1.09 -8.04
N THR A 125 -13.00 0.40 -8.32
CA THR A 125 -13.63 -0.52 -7.36
C THR A 125 -12.84 -1.81 -7.23
N SER A 126 -12.13 -2.22 -8.29
CA SER A 126 -11.27 -3.40 -8.32
C SER A 126 -10.00 -3.18 -7.47
N PRO A 127 -9.76 -4.02 -6.45
CA PRO A 127 -8.51 -4.00 -5.69
C PRO A 127 -7.27 -4.23 -6.55
N VAL A 128 -7.42 -5.06 -7.60
CA VAL A 128 -6.35 -5.38 -8.55
C VAL A 128 -5.98 -4.16 -9.39
N LEU A 129 -6.96 -3.41 -9.89
CA LEU A 129 -6.69 -2.17 -10.64
C LEU A 129 -6.04 -1.10 -9.77
N LEU A 130 -6.46 -0.99 -8.51
CA LEU A 130 -5.82 -0.06 -7.56
C LEU A 130 -4.34 -0.42 -7.33
N GLU A 131 -4.02 -1.71 -7.21
CA GLU A 131 -2.64 -2.18 -7.05
C GLU A 131 -1.79 -1.88 -8.29
N LEU A 132 -2.33 -2.18 -9.47
CA LEU A 132 -1.63 -1.97 -10.73
C LEU A 132 -1.43 -0.48 -11.03
N GLY A 133 -2.47 0.33 -10.86
CA GLY A 133 -2.39 1.77 -11.08
C GLY A 133 -1.47 2.46 -10.07
N ALA A 134 -1.43 1.98 -8.82
CA ALA A 134 -0.46 2.48 -7.85
C ALA A 134 0.98 2.16 -8.29
N TRP A 135 1.24 0.93 -8.74
CA TRP A 135 2.56 0.58 -9.24
C TRP A 135 2.95 1.40 -10.48
N ALA A 136 2.02 1.62 -11.41
CA ALA A 136 2.25 2.51 -12.56
C ALA A 136 2.57 3.95 -12.13
N ALA A 137 1.89 4.48 -11.11
CA ALA A 137 2.15 5.81 -10.58
C ALA A 137 3.54 5.94 -9.93
N VAL A 138 3.99 4.91 -9.20
CA VAL A 138 5.35 4.86 -8.63
C VAL A 138 6.42 4.99 -9.72
N LEU A 139 6.23 4.31 -10.84
CA LEU A 139 7.19 4.31 -11.95
C LEU A 139 7.13 5.59 -12.79
N ARG A 140 5.94 6.16 -12.97
CA ARG A 140 5.71 7.31 -13.87
C ARG A 140 5.96 8.66 -13.22
N PHE A 141 5.72 8.79 -11.92
CA PHE A 141 5.90 10.03 -11.18
C PHE A 141 6.99 9.88 -10.11
N PRO A 142 8.23 9.51 -10.49
CA PRO A 142 9.28 9.27 -9.52
C PRO A 142 9.60 10.54 -8.74
N ASP A 143 9.48 11.73 -9.31
CA ASP A 143 9.83 12.99 -8.62
C ASP A 143 8.68 13.58 -7.78
N ASP A 144 7.47 13.01 -7.86
CA ASP A 144 6.34 13.44 -7.04
C ASP A 144 6.27 12.62 -5.75
N PHE A 145 6.88 13.17 -4.69
CA PHE A 145 6.89 12.57 -3.35
C PHE A 145 5.49 12.16 -2.86
N VAL A 146 4.47 12.99 -3.09
CA VAL A 146 3.12 12.77 -2.57
C VAL A 146 2.47 11.59 -3.28
N VAL A 147 2.54 11.57 -4.61
CA VAL A 147 1.99 10.48 -5.42
C VAL A 147 2.73 9.17 -5.16
N ARG A 148 4.07 9.19 -5.19
CA ARG A 148 4.91 8.00 -4.98
C ARG A 148 4.61 7.34 -3.64
N ASN A 149 4.61 8.09 -2.55
CA ASN A 149 4.34 7.56 -1.22
C ASN A 149 2.89 7.10 -1.05
N ALA A 150 1.93 7.84 -1.60
CA ALA A 150 0.53 7.43 -1.58
C ALA A 150 0.30 6.12 -2.34
N ALA A 151 1.01 5.92 -3.45
CA ALA A 151 0.96 4.70 -4.24
C ALA A 151 1.60 3.52 -3.51
N LEU A 152 2.77 3.69 -2.91
CA LEU A 152 3.41 2.68 -2.06
C LEU A 152 2.51 2.27 -0.89
N VAL A 153 1.81 3.23 -0.27
CA VAL A 153 0.82 2.95 0.79
C VAL A 153 -0.34 2.10 0.27
N VAL A 154 -0.90 2.42 -0.90
CA VAL A 154 -1.96 1.62 -1.53
C VAL A 154 -1.50 0.19 -1.75
N MET A 155 -0.32 0.00 -2.35
CA MET A 155 0.26 -1.31 -2.59
C MET A 155 0.48 -2.09 -1.30
N ALA A 156 1.03 -1.45 -0.26
CA ALA A 156 1.24 -2.07 1.04
C ALA A 156 -0.07 -2.54 1.67
N HIS A 157 -1.14 -1.73 1.62
CA HIS A 157 -2.45 -2.13 2.11
C HIS A 157 -3.02 -3.35 1.36
N ARG A 158 -2.79 -3.48 0.05
CA ARG A 158 -3.23 -4.68 -0.69
C ARG A 158 -2.55 -5.96 -0.21
N ILE A 159 -1.33 -5.88 0.31
CA ILE A 159 -0.65 -7.02 0.95
C ILE A 159 -1.22 -7.24 2.35
N LEU A 160 -1.29 -6.19 3.18
CA LEU A 160 -1.67 -6.28 4.59
C LEU A 160 -3.16 -6.63 4.84
N GLU A 161 -4.04 -6.37 3.88
CA GLU A 161 -5.47 -6.71 3.97
C GLU A 161 -5.77 -8.15 3.53
N ARG A 162 -4.83 -8.86 2.92
CA ARG A 162 -5.04 -10.25 2.51
C ARG A 162 -4.95 -11.19 3.70
N PRO A 163 -5.68 -12.32 3.67
CA PRO A 163 -5.47 -13.37 4.66
C PRO A 163 -4.01 -13.83 4.63
N PHE A 164 -3.30 -13.71 5.76
CA PHE A 164 -1.87 -14.01 5.84
C PHE A 164 -1.52 -15.45 5.44
N ALA A 165 -2.45 -16.39 5.61
CA ALA A 165 -2.31 -17.78 5.17
C ALA A 165 -2.32 -17.96 3.64
N GLN A 166 -2.73 -16.93 2.88
CA GLN A 166 -2.80 -16.94 1.42
C GLN A 166 -1.65 -16.17 0.76
N LEU A 167 -0.78 -15.54 1.53
CA LEU A 167 0.38 -14.83 0.98
C LEU A 167 1.33 -15.79 0.29
N GLN A 168 1.79 -15.41 -0.89
CA GLN A 168 2.68 -16.16 -1.75
C GLN A 168 4.09 -15.56 -1.72
N PRO A 169 5.14 -16.30 -2.13
CA PRO A 169 6.51 -15.77 -2.19
C PRO A 169 6.65 -14.43 -2.93
N ALA A 170 5.85 -14.21 -3.99
CA ALA A 170 5.81 -12.95 -4.73
C ALA A 170 5.35 -11.76 -3.86
N ASP A 171 4.48 -12.00 -2.87
CA ASP A 171 4.00 -10.97 -1.95
C ASP A 171 5.08 -10.55 -0.96
N PHE A 172 5.87 -11.49 -0.47
CA PHE A 172 7.02 -11.22 0.38
C PHE A 172 8.10 -10.44 -0.38
N ALA A 173 8.41 -10.84 -1.61
CA ALA A 173 9.33 -10.11 -2.49
C ALA A 173 8.85 -8.67 -2.76
N ARG A 174 7.54 -8.49 -3.02
CA ARG A 174 6.94 -7.16 -3.18
C ARG A 174 7.01 -6.35 -1.90
N ALA A 175 6.68 -6.95 -0.76
CA ALA A 175 6.77 -6.32 0.55
C ALA A 175 8.20 -5.83 0.83
N GLN A 176 9.21 -6.65 0.51
CA GLN A 176 10.61 -6.28 0.65
C GLN A 176 11.00 -5.10 -0.26
N THR A 177 10.50 -5.08 -1.50
CA THR A 177 10.70 -3.96 -2.44
C THR A 177 10.10 -2.66 -1.90
N ILE A 178 8.84 -2.71 -1.42
CA ILE A 178 8.17 -1.55 -0.84
C ILE A 178 8.92 -1.04 0.40
N VAL A 179 9.38 -1.95 1.27
CA VAL A 179 10.17 -1.58 2.46
C VAL A 179 11.47 -0.87 2.07
N GLN A 180 12.18 -1.34 1.03
CA GLN A 180 13.41 -0.70 0.57
C GLN A 180 13.14 0.72 0.07
N MET A 181 12.14 0.89 -0.80
CA MET A 181 11.76 2.21 -1.31
C MET A 181 11.28 3.13 -0.18
N ALA A 182 10.53 2.60 0.79
CA ALA A 182 10.03 3.36 1.92
C ALA A 182 11.14 3.89 2.83
N LEU A 183 12.19 3.11 3.08
CA LEU A 183 13.33 3.55 3.89
C LEU A 183 14.03 4.77 3.27
N GLU A 184 14.17 4.80 1.95
CA GLU A 184 14.73 5.94 1.22
C GLU A 184 13.77 7.13 1.23
N ASP A 185 12.48 6.90 0.93
CA ASP A 185 11.47 7.95 0.86
C ASP A 185 11.17 8.61 2.20
N ILE A 186 11.30 7.88 3.30
CA ILE A 186 11.08 8.44 4.65
C ILE A 186 12.16 9.44 5.01
N VAL A 187 13.42 9.23 4.61
CA VAL A 187 14.50 10.20 4.84
C VAL A 187 14.15 11.51 4.13
N LEU A 188 13.79 11.43 2.84
CA LEU A 188 13.35 12.60 2.06
C LEU A 188 12.12 13.27 2.70
N GLY A 189 11.16 12.48 3.18
CA GLY A 189 9.96 12.99 3.83
C GLY A 189 10.25 13.75 5.13
N GLU A 190 11.14 13.22 5.97
CA GLU A 190 11.58 13.88 7.19
C GLU A 190 12.37 15.17 6.91
N ASP A 191 13.15 15.20 5.82
CA ASP A 191 13.85 16.41 5.39
C ASP A 191 12.87 17.48 4.88
N LEU A 192 11.90 17.12 4.04
CA LEU A 192 10.85 18.03 3.56
C LEU A 192 10.00 18.60 4.71
N ILE A 193 9.71 17.79 5.74
CA ILE A 193 9.00 18.26 6.95
C ILE A 193 9.88 19.27 7.70
N ARG A 194 11.19 19.00 7.84
CA ARG A 194 12.12 19.89 8.54
C ARG A 194 12.31 21.22 7.81
N GLU A 195 12.39 21.19 6.48
CA GLU A 195 12.51 22.38 5.62
C GLU A 195 11.29 23.30 5.73
N GLY A 196 10.11 22.74 6.00
CA GLY A 196 8.89 23.50 6.27
C GLY A 196 8.90 24.30 7.59
N GLY A 197 9.92 24.12 8.44
CA GLY A 197 10.08 24.84 9.70
C GLY A 197 8.89 24.64 10.65
N ASP A 198 8.33 25.75 11.14
CA ASP A 198 7.19 25.74 12.06
C ASP A 198 5.85 25.43 11.37
N THR A 199 5.79 25.45 10.03
CA THR A 199 4.55 25.22 9.25
C THR A 199 4.80 24.23 8.10
N PRO A 200 5.16 22.97 8.40
CA PRO A 200 5.36 21.94 7.39
C PRO A 200 4.09 21.67 6.58
N ASP A 201 4.26 21.31 5.30
CA ASP A 201 3.13 20.87 4.48
C ASP A 201 2.54 19.57 5.05
N TRP A 202 1.25 19.60 5.36
CA TRP A 202 0.52 18.47 5.92
C TRP A 202 0.62 17.20 5.05
N ARG A 203 0.80 17.34 3.74
CA ARG A 203 0.93 16.22 2.80
C ARG A 203 2.20 15.42 3.08
N TYR A 204 3.31 16.11 3.34
CA TYR A 204 4.58 15.45 3.67
C TYR A 204 4.46 14.69 4.99
N ILE A 205 3.85 15.29 6.00
CA ILE A 205 3.62 14.63 7.29
C ILE A 205 2.72 13.40 7.11
N ARG A 206 1.56 13.57 6.45
CA ARG A 206 0.61 12.47 6.20
C ARG A 206 1.26 11.29 5.53
N TRP A 207 1.91 11.50 4.39
CA TRP A 207 2.39 10.40 3.57
C TRP A 207 3.65 9.76 4.15
N THR A 208 4.50 10.52 4.85
CA THR A 208 5.62 9.97 5.62
C THR A 208 5.13 9.05 6.74
N ILE A 209 4.17 9.49 7.55
CA ILE A 209 3.59 8.67 8.64
C ILE A 209 2.89 7.42 8.10
N SER A 210 2.04 7.58 7.09
CA SER A 210 1.28 6.47 6.50
C SER A 210 2.21 5.44 5.89
N LEU A 211 3.20 5.86 5.10
CA LEU A 211 4.16 4.95 4.50
C LEU A 211 5.01 4.24 5.55
N ALA A 212 5.55 4.99 6.52
CA ALA A 212 6.34 4.42 7.60
C ALA A 212 5.57 3.35 8.39
N THR A 213 4.29 3.61 8.68
CA THR A 213 3.44 2.66 9.39
C THR A 213 3.21 1.37 8.61
N VAL A 214 2.77 1.46 7.35
CA VAL A 214 2.49 0.26 6.56
C VAL A 214 3.76 -0.49 6.17
N ALA A 215 4.84 0.21 5.83
CA ALA A 215 6.13 -0.39 5.56
C ALA A 215 6.70 -1.06 6.82
N GLY A 216 6.51 -0.49 8.01
CA GLY A 216 6.91 -1.12 9.27
C GLY A 216 6.25 -2.48 9.46
N TYR A 217 4.96 -2.60 9.16
CA TYR A 217 4.26 -3.89 9.18
C TYR A 217 4.74 -4.87 8.10
N LEU A 218 5.04 -4.39 6.89
CA LEU A 218 5.64 -5.21 5.85
C LEU A 218 7.05 -5.70 6.21
N ALA A 219 7.82 -4.89 6.94
CA ALA A 219 9.13 -5.28 7.46
C ALA A 219 8.99 -6.39 8.51
N LEU A 220 7.98 -6.31 9.40
CA LEU A 220 7.66 -7.40 10.34
C LEU A 220 7.30 -8.70 9.61
N LEU A 221 6.53 -8.65 8.53
CA LEU A 221 6.22 -9.85 7.73
C LEU A 221 7.45 -10.57 7.19
N ASN A 222 8.54 -9.84 6.96
CA ASN A 222 9.79 -10.36 6.44
C ASN A 222 10.85 -10.57 7.54
N ASN A 223 10.47 -10.60 8.82
CA ASN A 223 11.40 -10.70 9.97
C ASN A 223 12.49 -9.60 9.99
N ARG A 224 12.26 -8.46 9.34
CA ARG A 224 13.20 -7.31 9.30
C ARG A 224 12.93 -6.38 10.48
N TYR A 225 13.18 -6.86 11.71
CA TYR A 225 12.80 -6.13 12.93
C TYR A 225 13.50 -4.77 13.11
N THR A 226 14.77 -4.66 12.71
CA THR A 226 15.52 -3.39 12.78
C THR A 226 14.95 -2.34 11.82
N ASP A 227 14.57 -2.77 10.62
CA ASP A 227 13.93 -1.87 9.65
C ASP A 227 12.53 -1.50 10.13
N ALA A 228 11.76 -2.46 10.64
CA ALA A 228 10.46 -2.18 11.25
C ALA A 228 10.57 -1.15 12.39
N ALA A 229 11.57 -1.29 13.25
CA ALA A 229 11.84 -0.32 14.32
C ALA A 229 12.15 1.08 13.75
N THR A 230 13.04 1.16 12.76
CA THR A 230 13.38 2.43 12.09
C THR A 230 12.15 3.12 11.50
N LEU A 231 11.31 2.34 10.82
CA LEU A 231 10.07 2.81 10.21
C LEU A 231 9.05 3.26 11.27
N PHE A 232 8.81 2.47 12.32
CA PHE A 232 7.86 2.88 13.36
C PHE A 232 8.36 4.06 14.21
N ALA A 233 9.68 4.25 14.35
CA ALA A 233 10.26 5.39 15.05
C ALA A 233 9.88 6.74 14.43
N VAL A 234 9.58 6.78 13.12
CA VAL A 234 9.03 7.96 12.44
C VAL A 234 7.77 8.43 13.14
N ASN A 235 6.84 7.53 13.46
CA ASN A 235 5.59 7.88 14.13
C ASN A 235 5.84 8.58 15.46
N VAL A 236 6.79 8.08 16.25
CA VAL A 236 7.18 8.67 17.53
C VAL A 236 7.68 10.11 17.34
N ARG A 237 8.56 10.33 16.35
CA ARG A 237 9.11 11.67 16.05
C ARG A 237 8.07 12.65 15.51
N GLN A 238 7.03 12.16 14.84
CA GLN A 238 6.03 13.01 14.17
C GLN A 238 4.79 13.31 15.01
N VAL A 239 4.67 12.80 16.25
CA VAL A 239 3.55 13.16 17.16
C VAL A 239 3.36 14.68 17.35
N PRO A 240 4.42 15.50 17.53
CA PRO A 240 4.26 16.96 17.64
C PRO A 240 3.57 17.60 16.43
N ASN A 241 3.72 17.01 15.24
CA ASN A 241 3.18 17.50 13.97
C ASN A 241 1.75 17.04 13.67
N VAL A 242 1.09 16.34 14.59
CA VAL A 242 -0.24 15.75 14.36
C VAL A 242 -1.33 16.76 14.02
N HIS A 243 -1.16 18.02 14.45
CA HIS A 243 -2.13 19.09 14.20
C HIS A 243 -2.12 19.60 12.75
N PHE A 244 -0.99 19.50 12.06
CA PHE A 244 -0.93 19.74 10.62
C PHE A 244 -1.48 18.55 9.85
N ALA A 245 -1.30 17.36 10.40
CA ALA A 245 -1.50 16.13 9.71
C ALA A 245 -3.01 15.76 9.71
N LYS A 246 -3.68 15.94 8.56
CA LYS A 246 -5.05 15.44 8.31
C LYS A 246 -5.11 13.90 8.18
N VAL A 247 -4.37 13.19 9.02
CA VAL A 247 -4.15 11.73 8.98
C VAL A 247 -5.08 11.00 9.94
N SER A 248 -5.16 9.67 9.75
CA SER A 248 -5.63 8.76 10.81
C SER A 248 -4.62 8.80 11.95
N ALA A 249 -5.00 9.51 13.01
CA ALA A 249 -4.23 9.67 14.22
C ALA A 249 -3.91 8.32 14.88
N LEU A 250 -4.69 7.29 14.57
CA LEU A 250 -4.44 5.92 14.98
C LEU A 250 -3.05 5.43 14.54
N ASN A 251 -2.58 5.78 13.33
CA ASN A 251 -1.27 5.32 12.85
C ASN A 251 -0.12 5.79 13.75
N LEU A 252 -0.19 7.03 14.25
CA LEU A 252 0.82 7.56 15.17
C LEU A 252 0.91 6.70 16.44
N VAL A 253 -0.24 6.41 17.05
CA VAL A 253 -0.28 5.65 18.31
C VAL A 253 0.05 4.17 18.09
N LEU A 254 -0.40 3.57 16.99
CA LEU A 254 -0.02 2.19 16.63
C LEU A 254 1.48 2.08 16.34
N GLY A 255 2.07 3.08 15.67
CA GLY A 255 3.50 3.16 15.44
C GLY A 255 4.27 3.29 16.75
N CYS A 256 3.86 4.19 17.65
CA CYS A 256 4.44 4.31 18.99
C CYS A 256 4.37 3.01 19.79
N PHE A 257 3.21 2.35 19.78
CA PHE A 257 3.01 1.07 20.45
C PHE A 257 3.92 -0.03 19.89
N THR A 258 3.94 -0.19 18.56
CA THR A 258 4.72 -1.24 17.90
C THR A 258 6.23 -0.99 18.04
N HIS A 259 6.66 0.27 17.93
CA HIS A 259 8.03 0.67 18.20
C HIS A 259 8.43 0.37 19.65
N GLY A 260 7.57 0.71 20.63
CA GLY A 260 7.82 0.43 22.05
C GLY A 260 7.99 -1.07 22.33
N LEU A 261 7.16 -1.92 21.71
CA LEU A 261 7.32 -3.38 21.82
C LEU A 261 8.64 -3.86 21.21
N LEU A 262 9.03 -3.35 20.04
CA LEU A 262 10.31 -3.69 19.40
C LEU A 262 11.51 -3.25 20.25
N MET A 263 11.51 -2.01 20.74
CA MET A 263 12.57 -1.50 21.61
C MET A 263 12.68 -2.32 22.89
N SER A 264 11.54 -2.70 23.48
CA SER A 264 11.51 -3.56 24.66
C SER A 264 12.07 -4.95 24.37
N ALA A 265 11.73 -5.55 23.22
CA ALA A 265 12.26 -6.84 22.78
C ALA A 265 13.77 -6.79 22.50
N PHE A 266 14.29 -5.64 22.06
CA PHE A 266 15.73 -5.38 21.91
C PHE A 266 16.44 -5.03 23.24
N GLY A 267 15.73 -5.01 24.37
CA GLY A 267 16.29 -4.63 25.67
C GLY A 267 16.52 -3.12 25.86
N MET A 268 16.09 -2.29 24.91
CA MET A 268 16.22 -0.82 24.96
C MET A 268 15.10 -0.20 25.79
N ARG A 269 15.18 -0.36 27.12
CA ARG A 269 14.12 0.02 28.07
C ARG A 269 13.73 1.50 28.01
N ASP A 270 14.70 2.41 27.92
CA ASP A 270 14.42 3.85 27.85
C ASP A 270 13.69 4.22 26.56
N ALA A 271 14.18 3.74 25.41
CA ALA A 271 13.51 3.95 24.12
C ALA A 271 12.09 3.34 24.09
N ALA A 272 11.90 2.18 24.70
CA ALA A 272 10.58 1.57 24.85
C ALA A 272 9.63 2.45 25.68
N ARG A 273 10.11 2.93 26.84
CA ARG A 273 9.36 3.83 27.72
C ARG A 273 8.96 5.10 26.95
N ASP A 274 9.90 5.74 26.29
CA ASP A 274 9.68 7.00 25.59
C ASP A 274 8.66 6.83 24.47
N SER A 275 8.72 5.70 23.74
CA SER A 275 7.76 5.38 22.67
C SER A 275 6.35 5.19 23.20
N PHE A 276 6.17 4.38 24.26
CA PHE A 276 4.85 4.17 24.85
C PHE A 276 4.30 5.44 25.50
N SER A 277 5.13 6.21 26.19
CA SER A 277 4.73 7.51 26.78
C SER A 277 4.30 8.48 25.69
N THR A 278 5.05 8.57 24.59
CA THR A 278 4.70 9.41 23.44
C THR A 278 3.35 9.00 22.83
N GLY A 279 3.11 7.69 22.66
CA GLY A 279 1.82 7.19 22.18
C GLY A 279 0.63 7.52 23.10
N LEU A 280 0.86 7.52 24.41
CA LEU A 280 -0.15 7.92 25.41
C LEU A 280 -0.40 9.44 25.38
N GLU A 281 0.67 10.22 25.33
CA GLU A 281 0.62 11.69 25.35
C GLU A 281 0.09 12.28 24.05
N ALA A 282 0.19 11.54 22.94
CA ALA A 282 -0.36 11.90 21.63
C ALA A 282 -1.89 12.11 21.64
N VAL A 283 -2.62 11.53 22.59
CA VAL A 283 -4.10 11.62 22.61
C VAL A 283 -4.60 13.07 22.66
N LYS A 284 -4.01 13.91 23.52
CA LYS A 284 -4.44 15.31 23.65
C LYS A 284 -4.24 16.11 22.36
N PRO A 285 -3.04 16.19 21.76
CA PRO A 285 -2.84 16.94 20.52
C PRO A 285 -3.63 16.32 19.35
N VAL A 286 -3.81 14.99 19.31
CA VAL A 286 -4.72 14.34 18.35
C VAL A 286 -6.13 14.88 18.48
N VAL A 287 -6.72 14.85 19.68
CA VAL A 287 -8.10 15.32 19.89
C VAL A 287 -8.25 16.79 19.53
N GLN A 288 -7.25 17.62 19.88
CA GLN A 288 -7.26 19.05 19.56
C GLN A 288 -7.11 19.34 18.06
N ALA A 289 -6.45 18.47 17.31
CA ALA A 289 -6.27 18.59 15.86
C ALA A 289 -7.55 18.32 15.06
N GLN A 290 -8.54 17.65 15.66
CA GLN A 290 -9.72 17.19 14.94
C GLN A 290 -10.87 18.20 14.98
N ASN A 291 -11.38 18.56 13.80
CA ASN A 291 -12.66 19.26 13.70
C ASN A 291 -13.80 18.25 13.52
N LEU A 292 -14.49 17.94 14.63
CA LEU A 292 -15.57 16.93 14.66
C LEU A 292 -16.79 17.31 13.81
N PHE A 293 -17.00 18.60 13.53
CA PHE A 293 -18.09 19.05 12.67
C PHE A 293 -17.78 18.90 11.18
N GLU A 294 -16.51 18.89 10.81
CA GLU A 294 -16.08 18.70 9.42
C GLU A 294 -15.99 17.22 9.03
N ASN A 295 -15.82 16.31 10.00
CA ASN A 295 -15.63 14.89 9.71
C ASN A 295 -16.11 13.96 10.82
N VAL A 296 -17.37 13.52 10.75
CA VAL A 296 -17.97 12.58 11.72
C VAL A 296 -17.22 11.23 11.82
N TRP A 297 -16.53 10.81 10.75
CA TRP A 297 -15.77 9.56 10.73
C TRP A 297 -14.56 9.59 11.67
N VAL A 298 -14.10 10.77 12.06
CA VAL A 298 -13.01 10.96 13.02
C VAL A 298 -13.37 10.45 14.42
N ILE A 299 -14.66 10.43 14.80
CA ILE A 299 -15.07 9.93 16.12
C ILE A 299 -14.67 8.46 16.29
N GLY A 300 -14.87 7.63 15.25
CA GLY A 300 -14.44 6.23 15.26
C GLY A 300 -12.91 6.09 15.34
N ASP A 301 -12.17 6.93 14.63
CA ASP A 301 -10.70 6.95 14.69
C ASP A 301 -10.19 7.34 16.09
N LEU A 302 -10.79 8.35 16.72
CA LEU A 302 -10.47 8.78 18.09
C LEU A 302 -10.74 7.69 19.12
N MET A 303 -11.83 6.91 18.97
CA MET A 303 -12.06 5.75 19.84
C MET A 303 -10.93 4.72 19.70
N ASN A 304 -10.49 4.42 18.48
CA ASN A 304 -9.38 3.50 18.25
C ASN A 304 -8.05 4.04 18.80
N VAL A 305 -7.81 5.35 18.67
CA VAL A 305 -6.66 6.05 19.27
C VAL A 305 -6.65 5.85 20.79
N MET A 306 -7.78 6.07 21.48
CA MET A 306 -7.87 5.87 22.93
C MET A 306 -7.58 4.42 23.34
N VAL A 307 -8.09 3.45 22.57
CA VAL A 307 -7.80 2.02 22.82
C VAL A 307 -6.30 1.73 22.65
N ALA A 308 -5.68 2.25 21.59
CA ALA A 308 -4.25 2.07 21.34
C ALA A 308 -3.36 2.76 22.41
N ALA A 309 -3.74 3.97 22.84
CA ALA A 309 -3.05 4.70 23.89
C ALA A 309 -3.16 3.98 25.24
N ARG A 310 -4.33 3.38 25.53
CA ARG A 310 -4.50 2.52 26.70
C ARG A 310 -3.60 1.29 26.66
N GLN A 311 -3.41 0.67 25.49
CA GLN A 311 -2.44 -0.42 25.34
C GLN A 311 -1.00 0.04 25.57
N CYS A 312 -0.63 1.25 25.17
CA CYS A 312 0.67 1.84 25.51
C CYS A 312 0.84 1.99 27.04
N PHE A 313 -0.20 2.48 27.74
CA PHE A 313 -0.17 2.61 29.19
C PHE A 313 -0.05 1.26 29.90
N ILE A 314 -0.81 0.24 29.45
CA ILE A 314 -0.69 -1.13 29.97
C ILE A 314 0.73 -1.66 29.75
N ALA A 315 1.31 -1.45 28.57
CA ALA A 315 2.68 -1.88 28.28
C ALA A 315 3.71 -1.21 29.19
N LEU A 316 3.59 0.10 29.45
CA LEU A 316 4.46 0.81 30.40
C LEU A 316 4.49 0.16 31.78
N VAL A 317 3.33 -0.24 32.29
CA VAL A 317 3.23 -0.89 33.61
C VAL A 317 3.71 -2.34 33.55
N ARG A 318 3.23 -3.14 32.60
CA ARG A 318 3.52 -4.58 32.53
C ARG A 318 4.98 -4.90 32.23
N LEU A 319 5.67 -4.00 31.53
CA LEU A 319 7.10 -4.12 31.24
C LEU A 319 7.98 -3.49 32.35
N ASN A 320 7.39 -3.04 33.46
CA ASN A 320 8.05 -2.33 34.55
C ASN A 320 8.83 -1.08 34.05
N LEU A 321 8.30 -0.39 33.05
CA LEU A 321 8.87 0.84 32.49
C LEU A 321 8.33 2.10 33.20
N ARG A 322 7.21 1.93 33.92
CA ARG A 322 6.63 2.91 34.83
C ARG A 322 6.19 2.20 36.11
N SER A 323 6.40 2.83 37.26
CA SER A 323 5.91 2.34 38.54
C SER A 323 4.37 2.33 38.54
N PHE A 324 3.78 1.19 38.90
CA PHE A 324 2.35 1.09 39.14
C PHE A 324 1.99 1.80 40.45
N ASP A 325 1.04 2.72 40.39
CA ASP A 325 0.43 3.34 41.57
C ASP A 325 -0.92 2.66 41.84
N PRO A 326 -1.03 1.83 42.91
CA PRO A 326 -2.27 1.13 43.25
C PRO A 326 -3.42 2.07 43.61
N SER A 327 -3.14 3.33 43.95
CA SER A 327 -4.15 4.32 44.30
C SER A 327 -4.83 4.97 43.09
N GLN A 328 -4.28 4.75 41.88
CA GLN A 328 -4.87 5.17 40.61
C GLN A 328 -5.34 3.92 39.85
N PRO A 329 -6.63 3.52 39.95
CA PRO A 329 -7.15 2.27 39.40
C PRO A 329 -7.36 2.38 37.88
N ILE A 330 -6.28 2.64 37.14
CA ILE A 330 -6.32 2.78 35.67
C ILE A 330 -6.06 1.42 35.01
N ILE A 331 -5.35 0.51 35.70
CA ILE A 331 -5.06 -0.85 35.24
C ILE A 331 -5.45 -1.86 36.31
N ASP A 332 -6.44 -2.70 36.02
CA ASP A 332 -6.77 -3.82 36.89
C ASP A 332 -5.67 -4.89 36.83
N PRO A 333 -5.47 -5.68 37.90
CA PRO A 333 -4.48 -6.77 37.92
C PRO A 333 -4.65 -7.80 36.78
N GLY A 334 -5.83 -7.93 36.18
CA GLY A 334 -6.11 -8.82 35.05
C GLY A 334 -5.90 -8.21 33.66
N GLN A 335 -5.62 -6.90 33.55
CA GLN A 335 -5.42 -6.26 32.25
C GLN A 335 -4.04 -6.61 31.67
N GLN A 336 -4.03 -7.08 30.42
CA GLN A 336 -2.84 -7.51 29.69
C GLN A 336 -2.62 -6.63 28.47
N ILE A 337 -1.39 -6.67 27.94
CA ILE A 337 -1.11 -6.12 26.60
C ILE A 337 -1.88 -7.01 25.62
N ASP A 338 -2.87 -6.45 24.93
CA ASP A 338 -3.79 -7.21 24.07
C ASP A 338 -3.81 -6.60 22.67
N THR A 339 -3.11 -7.28 21.76
CA THR A 339 -2.98 -6.83 20.36
C THR A 339 -4.29 -7.00 19.58
N ALA A 340 -5.22 -7.83 20.04
CA ALA A 340 -6.52 -8.02 19.39
C ALA A 340 -7.46 -6.82 19.55
N LEU A 341 -7.20 -5.96 20.54
CA LEU A 341 -7.93 -4.71 20.72
C LEU A 341 -7.48 -3.60 19.76
N LEU A 342 -6.31 -3.75 19.13
CA LEU A 342 -5.74 -2.76 18.24
C LEU A 342 -6.29 -2.93 16.82
N LYS A 343 -6.80 -1.85 16.23
CA LYS A 343 -7.24 -1.81 14.83
C LYS A 343 -6.03 -1.64 13.90
N GLY A 344 -5.28 -2.72 13.69
CA GLY A 344 -4.15 -2.77 12.78
C GLY A 344 -3.74 -4.20 12.43
N PRO A 345 -2.78 -4.40 11.50
CA PRO A 345 -2.40 -5.73 11.03
C PRO A 345 -1.56 -6.52 12.04
N LEU A 346 -1.01 -5.88 13.09
CA LEU A 346 -0.09 -6.50 14.04
C LEU A 346 -0.60 -7.83 14.59
N ARG A 347 -1.85 -7.88 15.08
CA ARG A 347 -2.44 -9.12 15.63
C ARG A 347 -2.42 -10.26 14.62
N ALA A 348 -2.80 -9.96 13.38
CA ALA A 348 -2.91 -10.96 12.34
C ALA A 348 -1.53 -11.43 11.86
N ILE A 349 -0.53 -10.54 11.83
CA ILE A 349 0.89 -10.88 11.60
C ILE A 349 1.40 -11.84 12.68
N LEU A 350 1.15 -11.52 13.96
CA LEU A 350 1.58 -12.34 15.10
C LEU A 350 0.90 -13.73 15.08
N ASN A 351 -0.41 -13.78 14.86
CA ASN A 351 -1.17 -15.04 14.80
C ASN A 351 -0.74 -15.95 13.65
N ALA A 352 -0.31 -15.36 12.53
CA ALA A 352 0.19 -16.11 11.39
C ALA A 352 1.65 -16.57 11.58
N GLY A 353 2.30 -16.23 12.70
CA GLY A 353 3.68 -16.63 12.99
C GLY A 353 4.74 -15.88 12.20
N TRP A 354 4.40 -14.73 11.59
CA TRP A 354 5.32 -13.98 10.74
C TRP A 354 6.27 -13.05 11.51
N ALA A 355 5.99 -12.78 12.78
CA ALA A 355 6.83 -11.97 13.67
C ALA A 355 7.11 -12.68 15.01
N PRO A 356 7.78 -13.86 15.00
CA PRO A 356 8.02 -14.70 16.17
C PRO A 356 8.72 -13.96 17.32
N LEU A 357 9.72 -13.11 17.05
CA LEU A 357 10.42 -12.37 18.11
C LEU A 357 9.47 -11.49 18.92
N LEU A 358 8.55 -10.80 18.25
CA LEU A 358 7.54 -9.99 18.92
C LEU A 358 6.49 -10.84 19.61
N ALA A 359 6.09 -11.97 19.02
CA ALA A 359 5.12 -12.88 19.62
C ALA A 359 5.64 -13.50 20.93
N ASP A 360 6.90 -13.94 20.92
CA ASP A 360 7.58 -14.51 22.08
C ASP A 360 7.76 -13.45 23.16
N HIS A 361 8.21 -12.25 22.79
CA HIS A 361 8.36 -11.13 23.73
C HIS A 361 7.02 -10.72 24.35
N LEU A 362 5.96 -10.62 23.54
CA LEU A 362 4.61 -10.30 24.00
C LEU A 362 4.11 -11.36 24.99
N THR A 363 4.32 -12.64 24.68
CA THR A 363 3.96 -13.75 25.57
C THR A 363 4.75 -13.72 26.87
N ALA A 364 6.06 -13.47 26.80
CA ALA A 364 6.95 -13.41 27.97
C ALA A 364 6.57 -12.30 28.96
N CYS A 365 5.99 -11.20 28.46
CA CYS A 365 5.50 -10.11 29.29
C CYS A 365 4.02 -10.25 29.71
N GLY A 366 3.41 -11.42 29.49
CA GLY A 366 2.02 -11.72 29.85
C GLY A 366 0.98 -11.04 28.96
N GLY A 367 1.38 -10.62 27.76
CA GLY A 367 0.50 -10.12 26.71
C GLY A 367 -0.10 -11.25 25.85
N ARG A 368 -1.05 -10.89 25.00
CA ARG A 368 -1.77 -11.83 24.13
C ARG A 368 -2.15 -11.31 22.76
#